data_AF-A0A660E7Z8-F1
#
_entry.id   AF-A0A660E7Z8-F1
#
_cell.length_a   1.000
_cell.length_b   1.000
_cell.length_c   1.000
_cell.angle_alpha   90.00
_cell.angle_beta   90.00
_cell.angle_gamma   90.00
#
_symmetry.space_group_name_H-M   'P 1'
#
loop_
_entity.id
_entity.type
_entity.pdbx_description
1 polymer ?
#
loop_
_entity_poly.entity_id
_entity_poly.type
_entity_poly.pdbx_seq_one_letter_code
_entity_poly.pdbx_strand_id
1 'polypeptide(L)' 'MFDKLKLPGNILIGTVTILIIGSTQLWVNFVKLGRGVRYQTLKPELWSSLGMVIAGSALLLITLVVAIWQHYRH' A
#
# COMPACT_ATOMS: atom_id res chain seq x y z
N MET A 1 -14.37 6.88 24.46
CA MET A 1 -14.02 5.57 23.84
C MET A 1 -13.36 5.69 22.47
N PHE A 2 -13.59 6.76 21.69
CA PHE A 2 -12.94 6.97 20.38
C PHE A 2 -11.48 7.49 20.42
N ASP A 3 -11.00 8.01 21.56
CA ASP A 3 -9.63 8.56 21.64
C ASP A 3 -8.52 7.50 21.57
N LYS A 4 -8.79 6.24 21.95
CA LYS A 4 -7.84 5.13 21.78
C LYS A 4 -7.82 4.55 20.36
N LEU A 5 -8.79 4.90 19.52
CA LEU A 5 -8.92 4.45 18.12
C LEU A 5 -8.24 5.41 17.12
N LYS A 6 -7.90 6.64 17.53
CA LYS A 6 -7.30 7.64 16.64
C LYS A 6 -5.95 7.16 16.06
N LEU A 7 -5.09 6.57 16.89
CA LEU A 7 -3.75 6.15 16.45
C LEU A 7 -3.80 4.92 15.52
N PRO A 8 -4.49 3.81 15.87
CA PRO A 8 -4.61 2.64 15.00
C PRO A 8 -5.40 2.94 13.71
N GLY A 9 -6.46 3.76 13.81
CA GLY A 9 -7.26 4.18 12.67
C GLY A 9 -6.47 5.01 11.67
N ASN A 10 -5.64 5.96 12.14
CA ASN A 10 -4.82 6.79 11.26
C ASN A 10 -3.74 5.96 10.53
N ILE A 11 -3.16 4.96 11.19
CA ILE A 11 -2.19 4.04 10.55
C ILE A 11 -2.88 3.21 9.47
N LEU A 12 -4.08 2.71 9.74
CA LEU A 12 -4.87 1.95 8.77
C LEU A 12 -5.21 2.80 7.54
N ILE A 13 -5.70 4.03 7.76
CA ILE A 13 -6.04 4.98 6.70
C ILE A 13 -4.80 5.29 5.86
N GLY A 14 -3.67 5.64 6.50
CA GLY A 14 -2.42 5.93 5.79
C GLY A 14 -1.93 4.75 4.95
N THR A 15 -2.05 3.52 5.47
CA THR A 15 -1.65 2.31 4.75
C THR A 15 -2.56 2.05 3.54
N VAL A 16 -3.87 2.24 3.70
CA VAL A 16 -4.83 2.14 2.58
C VAL A 16 -4.54 3.20 1.53
N THR A 17 -4.23 4.45 1.92
CA THR A 17 -3.87 5.51 0.98
C THR A 17 -2.63 5.16 0.17
N ILE A 18 -1.58 4.64 0.80
CA ILE A 18 -0.35 4.19 0.11
C ILE A 18 -0.66 3.09 -0.90
N LEU A 19 -1.50 2.12 -0.52
CA LEU A 19 -1.91 1.05 -1.43
C LEU A 19 -2.71 1.55 -2.64
N ILE A 20 -3.63 2.49 -2.42
CA ILE A 20 -4.41 3.10 -3.50
C ILE A 20 -3.46 3.82 -4.46
N ILE A 21 -2.55 4.66 -3.94
CA ILE A 21 -1.59 5.42 -4.76
C ILE A 21 -0.70 4.48 -5.57
N GLY A 22 -0.10 3.47 -4.93
CA GLY A 22 0.76 2.49 -5.60
C GLY A 22 0.01 1.71 -6.69
N SER A 23 -1.24 1.31 -6.42
CA SER A 23 -2.08 0.59 -7.38
C SER A 23 -2.49 1.47 -8.57
N THR A 24 -2.83 2.75 -8.32
CA THR A 24 -3.14 3.71 -9.38
C THR A 24 -1.92 3.99 -10.26
N GLN A 25 -0.72 4.14 -9.67
CA GLN A 25 0.51 4.31 -10.45
C GLN A 25 0.82 3.09 -11.32
N LEU A 26 0.63 1.87 -10.79
CA LEU A 26 0.75 0.64 -11.58
C LEU A 26 -0.20 0.66 -12.78
N TRP A 27 -1.48 0.97 -12.54
CA TRP A 27 -2.49 1.06 -13.60
C TRP A 27 -2.08 2.07 -14.68
N VAL A 28 -1.68 3.29 -14.27
CA VAL A 28 -1.22 4.33 -15.20
C VAL A 28 -0.02 3.85 -16.02
N ASN A 29 0.92 3.16 -15.40
CA ASN A 29 2.10 2.62 -16.10
C ASN A 29 1.75 1.48 -17.07
N PHE A 30 0.77 0.64 -16.74
CA PHE A 30 0.20 -0.34 -17.67
C PHE A 30 -0.51 0.32 -18.85
N VAL A 31 -1.27 1.39 -18.61
CA VAL A 31 -1.91 2.16 -19.69
C VAL A 31 -0.86 2.80 -20.60
N LYS A 32 0.24 3.36 -20.05
CA LYS A 32 1.36 3.88 -20.84
C LYS A 32 2.00 2.78 -21.70
N LEU A 33 2.19 1.58 -21.14
CA LEU A 33 2.67 0.40 -21.86
C LEU A 33 1.74 0.03 -23.04
N GLY A 34 0.44 0.01 -22.80
CA GLY A 34 -0.58 -0.25 -23.85
C GLY A 34 -0.62 0.81 -24.96
N ARG A 35 -0.17 2.04 -24.66
CA ARG A 35 -0.01 3.14 -25.64
C ARG A 35 1.32 3.09 -26.40
N GLY A 36 2.14 2.06 -26.22
CA GLY A 36 3.41 1.88 -26.94
C GLY A 36 4.60 2.59 -26.32
N VAL A 37 4.51 3.07 -25.07
CA VAL A 37 5.67 3.61 -24.36
C VAL A 37 6.67 2.48 -24.07
N ARG A 38 7.96 2.73 -24.34
CA ARG A 38 9.02 1.73 -24.16
C ARG A 38 9.08 1.25 -22.71
N TYR A 39 9.08 -0.07 -22.54
CA TYR A 39 9.17 -0.72 -21.23
C TYR A 39 10.43 -0.29 -20.44
N GLN A 40 11.56 -0.03 -21.12
CA GLN A 40 12.79 0.40 -20.47
C GLN A 40 12.62 1.71 -19.67
N THR A 41 11.80 2.63 -20.16
CA THR A 41 11.50 3.90 -19.49
C THR A 41 10.52 3.71 -18.33
N LEU A 42 9.61 2.75 -18.47
CA LEU A 42 8.60 2.43 -17.45
C LEU A 42 9.09 1.48 -16.36
N LYS A 43 10.16 0.73 -16.61
CA LYS A 43 10.76 -0.22 -15.67
C LYS A 43 11.01 0.40 -14.29
N PRO A 44 11.71 1.55 -14.15
CA PRO A 44 11.91 2.14 -12.83
C PRO A 44 10.59 2.59 -12.17
N GLU A 45 9.63 3.14 -12.93
CA GLU A 45 8.33 3.54 -12.37
C GLU A 45 7.49 2.33 -11.91
N LEU A 46 7.53 1.23 -12.66
CA LEU A 46 6.87 -0.03 -12.29
C LEU A 46 7.48 -0.64 -11.03
N TRP A 47 8.81 -0.68 -10.92
CA TRP A 47 9.49 -1.16 -9.72
C TRP A 47 9.21 -0.27 -8.51
N SER A 48 9.19 1.06 -8.69
CA SER A 48 8.82 1.99 -7.63
C SER A 48 7.37 1.79 -7.18
N SER A 49 6.44 1.65 -8.12
CA SER A 49 5.01 1.46 -7.81
C SER A 49 4.75 0.10 -7.15
N LEU A 50 5.42 -0.96 -7.63
CA LEU A 50 5.43 -2.28 -6.98
C LEU A 50 5.99 -2.19 -5.56
N GLY A 51 7.08 -1.46 -5.36
CA GLY A 51 7.68 -1.22 -4.05
C GLY A 51 6.69 -0.56 -3.08
N MET A 52 5.92 0.44 -3.54
CA MET A 52 4.87 1.06 -2.72
C MET A 52 3.76 0.08 -2.34
N VAL A 53 3.31 -0.75 -3.28
CA VAL A 53 2.26 -1.75 -3.01
C VAL A 53 2.75 -2.82 -2.04
N ILE A 54 3.99 -3.30 -2.20
CA ILE A 54 4.61 -4.27 -1.28
C ILE A 54 4.77 -3.65 0.11
N ALA A 55 5.28 -2.42 0.22
CA ALA A 55 5.46 -1.73 1.49
C ALA A 55 4.11 -1.49 2.20
N GLY A 56 3.08 -1.05 1.47
CA GLY A 56 1.73 -0.89 2.01
C GLY A 56 1.13 -2.23 2.48
N SER A 57 1.33 -3.30 1.72
CA SER A 57 0.83 -4.64 2.07
C SER A 57 1.54 -5.21 3.31
N ALA A 58 2.86 -5.00 3.42
CA ALA A 58 3.65 -5.40 4.58
C ALA A 58 3.21 -4.66 5.84
N LEU A 59 2.97 -3.34 5.75
CA LEU A 59 2.44 -2.57 6.88
C LEU A 59 1.07 -3.06 7.32
N LEU A 60 0.18 -3.40 6.38
CA LEU A 60 -1.12 -3.99 6.70
C LEU A 60 -0.98 -5.32 7.42
N LEU A 61 -0.11 -6.21 6.94
CA LEU A 61 0.16 -7.51 7.59
C LEU A 61 0.69 -7.34 9.01
N ILE A 62 1.66 -6.45 9.22
CA ILE A 62 2.19 -6.15 10.57
C ILE A 62 1.07 -5.63 11.48
N THR A 63 0.27 -4.70 10.98
CA THR A 63 -0.84 -4.12 11.75
C THR A 63 -1.88 -5.20 12.10
N LEU A 64 -2.18 -6.11 11.17
CA LEU A 64 -3.09 -7.23 11.38
C LEU A 64 -2.55 -8.21 12.42
N VAL A 65 -1.27 -8.59 12.34
CA VAL A 65 -0.62 -9.48 13.31
C VAL A 65 -0.64 -8.88 14.71
N VAL A 66 -0.33 -7.59 14.84
CA VAL A 66 -0.40 -6.88 16.12
C VAL A 66 -1.83 -6.84 16.66
N ALA A 67 -2.83 -6.58 15.80
CA ALA A 67 -4.23 -6.56 16.20
C ALA A 67 -4.71 -7.95 16.67
N ILE A 68 -4.37 -9.02 15.96
CA ILE A 68 -4.68 -10.41 16.35
C ILE A 68 -4.01 -10.74 17.69
N TRP A 69 -2.73 -10.38 17.85
CA TRP A 69 -2.01 -10.65 19.08
C TRP A 69 -2.59 -9.89 20.28
N GLN A 70 -2.98 -8.63 20.08
CA GLN A 70 -3.69 -7.84 21.11
C GLN A 70 -5.04 -8.46 21.46
N HIS A 71 -5.77 -8.99 20.48
CA HIS A 71 -7.06 -9.64 20.71
C HIS A 71 -6.93 -10.95 21.51
N TYR A 72 -5.89 -11.76 21.25
CA TYR A 72 -5.65 -13.02 21.96
C TYR A 72 -5.01 -12.86 23.35
N ARG A 73 -4.38 -11.72 23.63
CA ARG A 73 -3.83 -11.42 24.97
C ARG A 73 -4.84 -10.79 25.92
N HIS A 74 -5.99 -10.36 25.41
CA HIS A 74 -7.11 -9.81 26.18
C HIS A 74 -8.10 -10.90 26.55
#